data_AF-A0A938CCF6-F1
#
_entry.id   AF-A0A938CCF6-F1
#
_cell.length_a   1.000
_cell.length_b   1.000
_cell.length_c   1.000
_cell.angle_alpha   90.00
_cell.angle_beta   90.00
_cell.angle_gamma   90.00
#
_symmetry.space_group_name_H-M   'P 1'
#
loop_
_entity.id
_entity.type
_entity.pdbx_description
1 polymer ?
#
loop_
_entity_poly.entity_id
_entity_poly.type
_entity_poly.pdbx_seq_one_letter_code
_entity_poly.pdbx_strand_id
1 'polypeptide(L)'
;MPLQPVKARPVRRRWRNVKLAPASMRADGGRRSERAMAEDRPRTGFGSTAFYDRLFAEALSLCRETRDYMNGAGGQPVPGAAFDHQLAFCLEGMRLTARLTQVMAWLLVQRAAAEGEIEPDELAQARWRLSGQAVCLAEPTMPLARMPVRM
;
A
#
# COMPACT_ATOMS: atom_id res chain seq x y z
N MET A 1 24.20 10.03 23.55
CA MET A 1 23.73 10.65 22.30
C MET A 1 22.27 11.04 22.47
N PRO A 2 21.90 12.33 22.46
CA PRO A 2 20.50 12.73 22.49
C PRO A 2 19.88 12.66 21.08
N LEU A 3 18.74 11.97 20.97
CA LEU A 3 17.92 11.89 19.76
C LEU A 3 17.27 13.26 19.52
N GLN A 4 17.51 13.85 18.35
CA GLN A 4 16.89 15.11 17.93
C GLN A 4 15.42 14.88 17.57
N PRO A 5 14.48 15.78 17.97
CA PRO A 5 13.07 15.64 17.64
C PRO A 5 12.81 15.97 16.17
N VAL A 6 12.17 15.04 15.45
CA VAL A 6 11.72 15.23 14.07
C VAL A 6 10.53 16.20 14.06
N LYS A 7 10.71 17.39 13.48
CA LYS A 7 9.64 18.38 13.30
C LYS A 7 8.58 17.83 12.35
N ALA A 8 7.42 17.43 12.88
CA ALA A 8 6.25 17.07 12.09
C ALA A 8 5.70 18.31 11.37
N ARG A 9 5.71 18.30 10.03
CA ARG A 9 5.01 19.31 9.22
C ARG A 9 3.51 19.02 9.23
N PRO A 10 2.64 20.05 9.26
CA PRO A 10 1.20 19.83 9.32
C PRO A 10 0.71 19.20 8.01
N VAL A 11 0.25 17.94 8.09
CA VAL A 11 -0.45 17.24 7.01
C VAL A 11 -1.70 18.06 6.67
N ARG A 12 -1.68 18.73 5.51
CA ARG A 12 -2.78 19.58 5.07
C ARG A 12 -4.03 18.71 4.89
N ARG A 13 -5.10 19.11 5.57
CA ARG A 13 -6.38 18.41 5.67
C ARG A 13 -7.13 18.43 4.32
N ARG A 14 -6.75 17.59 3.34
CA ARG A 14 -7.43 17.53 2.03
C ARG A 14 -8.06 16.17 1.70
N TRP A 15 -8.30 15.31 2.68
CA TRP A 15 -8.97 14.00 2.43
C TRP A 15 -10.34 13.87 3.08
N ARG A 16 -11.00 14.98 3.41
CA ARG A 16 -12.33 14.94 4.03
C ARG A 16 -13.48 14.66 3.06
N ASN A 17 -13.26 14.69 1.73
CA ASN A 17 -14.32 14.43 0.74
C ASN A 17 -13.75 13.80 -0.54
N VAL A 18 -13.54 12.49 -0.56
CA VAL A 18 -13.42 11.74 -1.81
C VAL A 18 -14.83 11.54 -2.35
N LYS A 19 -15.29 12.45 -3.23
CA LYS A 19 -16.42 12.19 -4.12
C LYS A 19 -15.87 11.74 -5.47
N LEU A 20 -16.25 10.53 -5.88
CA LEU A 20 -16.04 9.98 -7.21
C LEU A 20 -16.89 10.74 -8.25
N ALA A 21 -16.22 11.29 -9.28
CA ALA A 21 -16.70 11.68 -10.63
C ALA A 21 -17.85 12.75 -10.72
N PRO A 22 -18.13 13.41 -11.88
CA PRO A 22 -17.79 13.04 -13.26
C PRO A 22 -17.07 14.12 -14.11
N ALA A 23 -16.58 13.65 -15.26
CA ALA A 23 -16.08 14.45 -16.37
C ALA A 23 -17.24 15.03 -17.19
N SER A 24 -17.21 16.32 -17.51
CA SER A 24 -17.65 16.88 -18.81
C SER A 24 -17.46 18.41 -18.89
N MET A 25 -16.78 18.83 -19.96
CA MET A 25 -17.14 19.94 -20.87
C MET A 25 -16.92 21.42 -20.45
N ARG A 26 -15.94 22.05 -21.14
CA ARG A 26 -15.91 23.38 -21.85
C ARG A 26 -16.56 24.61 -21.18
N ALA A 27 -16.05 25.84 -21.25
CA ALA A 27 -14.97 26.53 -21.97
C ALA A 27 -14.77 27.93 -21.31
N ASP A 28 -13.92 28.78 -21.92
CA ASP A 28 -13.63 30.20 -21.63
C ASP A 28 -12.41 30.42 -20.70
N GLY A 29 -11.41 31.24 -20.99
CA GLY A 29 -11.21 32.22 -22.05
C GLY A 29 -10.18 33.25 -21.56
N GLY A 30 -8.94 33.16 -22.05
CA GLY A 30 -8.04 34.32 -22.18
C GLY A 30 -7.26 34.86 -20.96
N ARG A 31 -5.94 34.92 -21.17
CA ARG A 31 -4.95 35.88 -20.60
C ARG A 31 -4.42 35.59 -19.19
N ARG A 32 -3.21 35.02 -19.15
CA ARG A 32 -2.00 35.74 -18.69
C ARG A 32 -0.74 34.94 -19.01
N SER A 33 -0.11 35.34 -20.12
CA SER A 33 1.34 35.21 -20.37
C SER A 33 2.13 35.67 -19.14
N GLU A 34 3.32 35.09 -18.96
CA GLU A 34 4.34 35.47 -17.97
C GLU A 34 4.12 35.00 -16.52
N ARG A 35 4.27 33.68 -16.33
CA ARG A 35 5.17 33.19 -15.30
C ARG A 35 6.15 32.21 -15.94
N ALA A 36 7.31 32.78 -16.24
CA ALA A 36 8.61 32.17 -16.37
C ALA A 36 8.66 30.64 -16.29
N MET A 37 9.18 30.05 -17.37
CA MET A 37 10.09 28.89 -17.40
C MET A 37 10.37 28.30 -16.01
N ALA A 38 9.45 27.49 -15.52
CA ALA A 38 9.74 26.54 -14.47
C ALA A 38 10.21 25.30 -15.21
N GLU A 39 11.53 25.19 -15.35
CA GLU A 39 12.30 23.95 -15.45
C GLU A 39 11.44 22.75 -15.86
N ASP A 40 11.38 22.48 -17.17
CA ASP A 40 10.92 21.18 -17.69
C ASP A 40 11.97 20.14 -17.34
N ARG A 41 12.14 19.88 -16.04
CA ARG A 41 12.92 18.76 -15.55
C ARG A 41 12.17 17.54 -16.09
N PRO A 42 12.78 16.71 -16.95
CA PRO A 42 12.15 15.48 -17.37
C PRO A 42 11.75 14.76 -16.09
N ARG A 43 10.46 14.54 -15.88
CA ARG A 43 9.95 13.71 -14.79
C ARG A 43 10.46 12.31 -15.07
N THR A 44 11.70 12.03 -14.69
CA THR A 44 12.34 10.74 -14.83
C THR A 44 11.58 9.75 -13.98
N GLY A 45 10.57 9.15 -14.62
CA GLY A 45 10.11 7.79 -14.44
C GLY A 45 9.79 7.33 -13.03
N PHE A 46 8.67 7.80 -12.48
CA PHE A 46 7.88 6.99 -11.55
C PHE A 46 6.48 6.90 -12.15
N GLY A 47 5.87 5.70 -12.13
CA GLY A 47 4.60 5.42 -12.81
C GLY A 47 3.53 6.48 -12.54
N SER A 48 2.60 6.68 -13.49
CA SER A 48 1.55 7.68 -13.29
C SER A 48 0.79 7.41 -11.99
N THR A 49 0.22 8.44 -11.37
CA THR A 49 -0.69 8.31 -10.21
C THR A 49 -1.74 7.21 -10.45
N ALA A 50 -2.27 7.10 -11.66
CA ALA A 50 -3.23 6.07 -12.06
C ALA A 50 -2.69 4.63 -12.02
N PHE A 51 -1.37 4.41 -12.09
CA PHE A 51 -0.77 3.10 -11.87
C PHE A 51 -0.80 2.73 -10.39
N TYR A 52 -0.35 3.63 -9.51
CA TYR A 52 -0.35 3.39 -8.06
C TYR A 52 -1.76 3.27 -7.49
N ASP A 53 -2.73 4.03 -8.02
CA ASP A 53 -4.14 3.93 -7.63
C ASP A 53 -4.73 2.55 -7.97
N ARG A 54 -4.39 2.00 -9.14
CA ARG A 54 -4.80 0.63 -9.52
C ARG A 54 -4.16 -0.42 -8.61
N LEU A 55 -2.85 -0.33 -8.35
CA LEU A 55 -2.16 -1.24 -7.44
C LEU A 55 -2.72 -1.16 -6.01
N PHE A 56 -3.07 0.04 -5.55
CA PHE A 56 -3.68 0.22 -4.23
C PHE A 56 -5.06 -0.43 -4.16
N ALA A 57 -5.88 -0.28 -5.20
CA ALA A 57 -7.17 -0.94 -5.28
C ALA A 57 -7.03 -2.48 -5.32
N GLU A 58 -6.08 -2.99 -6.07
CA GLU A 58 -5.77 -4.43 -6.15
C GLU A 58 -5.27 -4.97 -4.80
N ALA A 59 -4.31 -4.31 -4.17
CA ALA A 59 -3.80 -4.68 -2.85
C ALA A 59 -4.92 -4.64 -1.78
N LEU A 60 -5.86 -3.69 -1.88
CA LEU A 60 -7.03 -3.65 -1.01
C LEU A 60 -8.03 -4.79 -1.30
N SER A 61 -8.20 -5.18 -2.57
CA SER A 61 -8.99 -6.36 -2.94
C SER A 61 -8.40 -7.62 -2.31
N LEU A 62 -7.08 -7.81 -2.48
CA LEU A 62 -6.35 -8.94 -1.89
C LEU A 62 -6.46 -8.96 -0.35
N CYS A 63 -6.43 -7.81 0.32
CA CYS A 63 -6.70 -7.72 1.76
C CYS A 63 -8.10 -8.23 2.13
N ARG A 64 -9.11 -7.87 1.34
CA ARG A 64 -10.50 -8.29 1.58
C ARG A 64 -10.67 -9.77 1.31
N GLU A 65 -10.18 -10.28 0.19
CA GLU A 65 -10.18 -11.70 -0.16
C GLU A 65 -9.48 -12.53 0.92
N THR A 66 -8.31 -12.08 1.40
CA THR A 66 -7.58 -12.73 2.49
C THR A 66 -8.42 -12.79 3.77
N ARG A 67 -9.04 -11.67 4.17
CA ARG A 67 -9.90 -11.61 5.35
C ARG A 67 -11.10 -12.56 5.19
N ASP A 68 -11.74 -12.55 4.03
CA ASP A 68 -12.92 -13.36 3.76
C ASP A 68 -12.55 -14.85 3.74
N TYR A 69 -11.36 -15.20 3.24
CA TYR A 69 -10.79 -16.55 3.34
C TYR A 69 -10.52 -16.97 4.79
N MET A 70 -9.88 -16.10 5.59
CA MET A 70 -9.59 -16.37 7.00
C MET A 70 -10.85 -16.53 7.85
N ASN A 71 -11.92 -15.80 7.51
CA ASN A 71 -13.21 -15.89 8.21
C ASN A 71 -14.10 -17.03 7.67
N GLY A 72 -13.85 -17.47 6.43
CA GLY A 72 -14.62 -18.50 5.73
C GLY A 72 -14.10 -19.91 5.96
N ALA A 73 -14.30 -20.78 4.97
CA ALA A 73 -13.97 -22.20 5.02
C ALA A 73 -12.48 -22.50 5.28
N GLY A 74 -11.58 -21.56 4.94
CA GLY A 74 -10.14 -21.71 5.17
C GLY A 74 -9.72 -21.58 6.64
N GLY A 75 -10.49 -20.85 7.46
CA GLY A 75 -10.19 -20.66 8.89
C GLY A 75 -10.94 -21.59 9.84
N GLN A 76 -11.92 -22.35 9.35
CA GLN A 76 -12.63 -23.30 10.17
C GLN A 76 -11.76 -24.54 10.40
N PRO A 77 -11.51 -24.93 11.66
CA PRO A 77 -10.74 -26.13 11.94
C PRO A 77 -11.49 -27.34 11.38
N VAL A 78 -10.80 -28.16 10.58
CA VAL A 78 -11.33 -29.46 10.16
C VAL A 78 -11.63 -30.28 11.44
N PRO A 79 -12.79 -30.95 11.54
CA PRO A 79 -13.07 -31.81 12.69
C PRO A 79 -11.94 -32.82 12.90
N GLY A 80 -11.30 -32.80 14.08
CA GLY A 80 -10.15 -33.65 14.39
C GLY A 80 -8.76 -33.09 14.01
N ALA A 81 -8.68 -31.83 13.55
CA ALA A 81 -7.38 -31.18 13.30
C ALA A 81 -6.57 -31.01 14.59
N ALA A 82 -5.28 -31.32 14.52
CA ALA A 82 -4.33 -31.11 15.62
C ALA A 82 -4.17 -29.61 15.94
N PHE A 83 -3.92 -29.28 17.21
CA PHE A 83 -3.68 -27.90 17.67
C PHE A 83 -2.56 -27.20 16.88
N ASP A 84 -1.48 -27.92 16.59
CA ASP A 84 -0.35 -27.41 15.79
C ASP A 84 -0.77 -26.93 14.40
N HIS A 85 -1.79 -27.55 13.81
CA HIS A 85 -2.33 -27.15 12.52
C HIS A 85 -3.08 -25.82 12.60
N GLN A 86 -3.86 -25.61 13.66
CA GLN A 86 -4.57 -24.36 13.90
C GLN A 86 -3.58 -23.22 14.17
N LEU A 87 -2.57 -23.48 15.01
CA LEU A 87 -1.53 -22.49 15.32
C LEU A 87 -0.75 -22.09 14.07
N ALA A 88 -0.34 -23.05 13.25
CA ALA A 88 0.36 -22.77 12.00
C ALA A 88 -0.51 -21.93 11.04
N PHE A 89 -1.81 -22.23 10.92
CA PHE A 89 -2.73 -21.40 10.14
C PHE A 89 -2.81 -19.96 10.66
N CYS A 90 -2.96 -19.78 11.97
CA CYS A 90 -3.01 -18.44 12.58
C CYS A 90 -1.72 -17.66 12.33
N LEU A 91 -0.55 -18.28 12.54
CA LEU A 91 0.75 -17.63 12.31
C LEU A 91 0.91 -17.18 10.86
N GLU A 92 0.52 -18.03 9.91
CA GLU A 92 0.67 -17.73 8.49
C GLU A 92 -0.34 -16.69 8.02
N GLY A 93 -1.56 -16.69 8.55
CA GLY A 93 -2.53 -15.61 8.35
C GLY A 93 -2.05 -14.26 8.88
N MET A 94 -1.43 -14.24 10.07
CA MET A 94 -0.82 -13.03 10.62
C MET A 94 0.34 -12.54 9.76
N ARG A 95 1.20 -13.45 9.26
CA ARG A 95 2.31 -13.09 8.35
C ARG A 95 1.79 -12.51 7.05
N LEU A 96 0.78 -13.12 6.44
CA LEU A 96 0.14 -12.61 5.24
C LEU A 96 -0.42 -11.20 5.46
N THR A 97 -1.15 -11.00 6.57
CA THR A 97 -1.71 -9.69 6.94
C THR A 97 -0.63 -8.63 7.13
N ALA A 98 0.48 -8.97 7.80
CA ALA A 98 1.61 -8.06 7.98
C ALA A 98 2.26 -7.66 6.63
N ARG A 99 2.40 -8.60 5.69
CA ARG A 99 2.94 -8.33 4.35
C ARG A 99 2.03 -7.40 3.55
N LEU A 100 0.73 -7.68 3.52
CA LEU A 100 -0.25 -6.84 2.83
C LEU A 100 -0.29 -5.42 3.41
N THR A 101 -0.22 -5.30 4.74
CA THR A 101 -0.18 -4.00 5.42
C THR A 101 1.06 -3.19 5.02
N GLN A 102 2.23 -3.84 4.94
CA GLN A 102 3.47 -3.20 4.48
C GLN A 102 3.36 -2.69 3.04
N VAL A 103 2.79 -3.50 2.14
CA VAL A 103 2.56 -3.10 0.74
C VAL A 103 1.59 -1.90 0.67
N MET A 104 0.50 -1.93 1.44
CA MET A 104 -0.47 -0.83 1.48
C MET A 104 0.17 0.46 2.00
N ALA A 105 0.94 0.40 3.08
CA ALA A 105 1.65 1.56 3.62
C ALA A 105 2.64 2.13 2.60
N TRP A 106 3.38 1.27 1.90
CA TRP A 106 4.31 1.69 0.85
C TRP A 106 3.58 2.37 -0.33
N LEU A 107 2.47 1.81 -0.80
CA LEU A 107 1.68 2.40 -1.90
C LEU A 107 1.10 3.77 -1.56
N LEU A 108 0.70 4.01 -0.30
CA LEU A 108 0.24 5.32 0.15
C LEU A 108 1.36 6.37 0.06
N VAL A 109 2.59 5.99 0.39
CA VAL A 109 3.77 6.86 0.26
C VAL A 109 4.07 7.16 -1.22
N GLN A 110 3.98 6.16 -2.09
CA GLN A 110 4.15 6.36 -3.54
C GLN A 110 3.09 7.32 -4.10
N ARG A 111 1.83 7.22 -3.64
CA ARG A 111 0.77 8.13 -4.05
C ARG A 111 1.04 9.56 -3.57
N ALA A 112 1.45 9.74 -2.31
CA ALA A 112 1.81 11.04 -1.76
C ALA A 112 2.98 11.70 -2.54
N ALA A 113 3.98 10.91 -2.95
CA ALA A 113 5.06 11.39 -3.80
C ALA A 113 4.58 11.78 -5.21
N ALA A 114 3.69 10.99 -5.80
CA ALA A 114 3.13 11.26 -7.12
C ALA A 114 2.23 12.52 -7.15
N GLU A 115 1.60 12.87 -6.02
CA GLU A 115 0.87 14.13 -5.81
C GLU A 115 1.77 15.32 -5.46
N GLY A 116 3.06 15.10 -5.23
CA GLY A 116 4.03 16.13 -4.84
C GLY A 116 3.98 16.51 -3.36
N GLU A 117 3.36 15.70 -2.50
CA GLU A 117 3.41 15.87 -1.04
C GLU A 117 4.77 15.41 -0.45
N ILE A 118 5.45 14.51 -1.15
CA ILE A 118 6.78 13.99 -0.81
C ILE A 118 7.71 14.24 -1.99
N GLU A 119 8.87 14.86 -1.74
CA GLU A 119 9.88 15.10 -2.79
C GLU A 119 10.53 13.77 -3.26
N PRO A 120 10.90 13.65 -4.55
CA PRO A 120 11.52 12.42 -5.07
C PRO A 120 12.82 12.04 -4.35
N ASP A 121 13.64 13.03 -3.98
CA ASP A 121 14.88 12.81 -3.24
C ASP A 121 14.60 12.32 -1.81
N GLU A 122 13.48 12.75 -1.22
CA GLU A 122 13.02 12.23 0.05
C GLU A 122 12.56 10.79 -0.08
N LEU A 123 11.80 10.46 -1.12
CA LEU A 123 11.27 9.11 -1.40
C LEU A 123 12.38 8.05 -1.57
N ALA A 124 13.54 8.43 -2.09
CA ALA A 124 14.69 7.54 -2.26
C ALA A 124 15.31 7.06 -0.93
N GLN A 125 14.97 7.68 0.20
CA GLN A 125 15.51 7.31 1.51
C GLN A 125 15.06 5.90 1.93
N ALA A 126 15.94 5.19 2.62
CA ALA A 126 15.71 3.80 3.06
C ALA A 126 14.41 3.61 3.86
N ARG A 127 13.96 4.64 4.60
CA ARG A 127 12.73 4.61 5.41
C ARG A 127 11.43 4.47 4.60
N TRP A 128 11.45 4.86 3.33
CA TRP A 128 10.28 4.83 2.44
C TRP A 128 10.33 3.66 1.45
N ARG A 129 11.38 2.85 1.50
CA ARG A 129 11.46 1.60 0.73
C ARG A 129 10.53 0.58 1.35
N LEU A 130 10.01 -0.33 0.52
CA LEU A 130 9.17 -1.42 1.00
C LEU A 130 9.95 -2.25 2.04
N SER A 131 9.41 -2.33 3.24
CA SER A 131 10.01 -3.06 4.36
C SER A 131 9.31 -4.41 4.58
N GLY A 132 9.79 -5.22 5.53
CA GLY A 132 9.17 -6.51 5.85
C GLY A 132 9.71 -7.70 5.03
N GLN A 133 10.84 -7.54 4.34
CA GLN A 133 11.51 -8.64 3.62
C GLN A 133 11.74 -9.88 4.49
N ALA A 134 12.14 -9.70 5.76
CA ALA A 134 12.30 -10.80 6.70
C ALA A 134 11.01 -11.58 6.95
N VAL A 135 9.87 -10.89 6.98
CA VAL A 135 8.54 -11.52 7.13
C VAL A 135 8.12 -12.21 5.83
N CYS A 136 8.44 -11.60 4.67
CA CYS A 136 8.18 -12.11 3.31
C CYS A 136 8.94 -13.40 2.98
N LEU A 137 10.20 -13.48 3.39
CA LEU A 137 11.11 -14.56 3.01
C LEU A 137 11.31 -15.62 4.09
N ALA A 138 10.74 -15.44 5.29
CA ALA A 138 10.83 -16.49 6.30
C ALA A 138 10.13 -17.78 5.82
N GLU A 139 10.69 -18.92 6.21
CA GLU A 139 10.14 -20.24 5.86
C GLU A 139 8.73 -20.42 6.45
N PRO A 140 7.82 -21.12 5.75
CA PRO A 140 6.50 -21.39 6.28
C PRO A 140 6.60 -22.36 7.46
N THR A 141 5.78 -22.14 8.48
CA THR A 141 5.76 -22.94 9.72
C THR A 141 5.36 -24.40 9.45
N MET A 142 4.64 -24.64 8.36
CA MET A 142 4.28 -25.98 7.89
C MET A 142 4.27 -26.04 6.36
N PRO A 143 4.42 -27.23 5.74
CA PRO A 143 4.36 -27.38 4.29
C PRO A 143 3.02 -26.85 3.73
N LEU A 144 3.09 -26.09 2.63
CA LEU A 144 1.92 -25.53 1.95
C LEU A 144 0.90 -26.60 1.55
N ALA A 145 1.36 -27.82 1.24
CA ALA A 145 0.50 -28.97 0.91
C ALA A 145 -0.43 -29.40 2.05
N ARG A 146 -0.13 -28.99 3.29
CA ARG A 146 -0.96 -29.26 4.47
C ARG A 146 -1.83 -28.07 4.86
N MET A 147 -1.71 -26.92 4.19
CA MET A 147 -2.59 -25.79 4.43
C MET A 147 -3.97 -26.02 3.79
N PRO A 148 -5.03 -25.40 4.33
CA PRO A 148 -6.36 -25.46 3.74
C PRO A 148 -6.34 -25.01 2.28
N VAL A 149 -7.18 -25.66 1.47
CA VAL A 149 -7.22 -25.50 0.01
C VAL A 149 -7.42 -24.03 -0.36
N ARG A 150 -6.67 -23.55 -1.36
CA ARG A 150 -6.87 -22.23 -1.97
C ARG A 150 -8.19 -22.22 -2.76
N MET A 151 -8.92 -21.11 -2.71
CA MET A 151 -9.99 -20.85 -3.69
C MET A 151 -9.43 -20.81 -5.11
#